data_AF-A0A7L6N3A3-F1
#
_entry.id   AF-A0A7L6N3A3-F1
#
_cell.length_a   1.000
_cell.length_b   1.000
_cell.length_c   1.000
_cell.angle_alpha   90.00
_cell.angle_beta   90.00
_cell.angle_gamma   90.00
#
_symmetry.space_group_name_H-M   'P 1'
#
loop_
_entity.id
_entity.type
_entity.pdbx_description
1 polymer ?
#
loop_
_entity_poly.entity_id
_entity_poly.type
_entity_poly.pdbx_seq_one_letter_code
_entity_poly.pdbx_strand_id
1 'polypeptide(L)'
;MEFIKKKVIEIVEKEIRNFINDFKEIPFKHRVEHSLHCELFNRLVRHDELSQYYNLTDGSTTQVIHKEWPASKLKESDTRRGNIDLVVLTQDSIENSNLKDFRLGNIDPFIAIELGLNYNIDHMKNDIEKLKTANSEKSYIIHLDNKDHQNETYEKIHQEIEKNTQIDNLNIAYISVPYKGNIVYFKHLEDIKVNFKEL
;
A
#
# COMPACT_ATOMS: atom_id res chain seq x y z
N MET A 1 -13.33 11.23 -16.50
CA MET A 1 -12.55 10.04 -16.08
C MET A 1 -11.21 10.42 -15.46
N GLU A 2 -10.34 11.11 -16.20
CA GLU A 2 -8.99 11.49 -15.72
C GLU A 2 -9.00 12.39 -14.47
N PHE A 3 -9.96 13.31 -14.37
CA PHE A 3 -10.16 14.13 -13.17
C PHE A 3 -10.51 13.31 -11.91
N ILE A 4 -11.33 12.26 -12.05
CA ILE A 4 -11.70 11.38 -10.93
C ILE A 4 -10.49 10.55 -10.50
N LYS A 5 -9.75 9.98 -11.47
CA LYS A 5 -8.50 9.27 -11.20
C LYS A 5 -7.51 10.12 -10.41
N LYS A 6 -7.27 11.36 -10.85
CA LYS A 6 -6.39 12.30 -10.15
C LYS A 6 -6.87 12.57 -8.72
N LYS A 7 -8.16 12.82 -8.53
CA LYS A 7 -8.75 13.05 -7.20
C LYS A 7 -8.58 11.83 -6.29
N VAL A 8 -8.78 10.62 -6.80
CA VAL A 8 -8.60 9.37 -6.06
C VAL A 8 -7.13 9.21 -5.62
N ILE A 9 -6.17 9.49 -6.50
CA ILE A 9 -4.74 9.48 -6.14
C ILE A 9 -4.46 10.48 -5.02
N GLU A 10 -4.94 11.71 -5.14
CA GLU A 10 -4.76 12.75 -4.12
C GLU A 10 -5.34 12.34 -2.75
N ILE A 11 -6.50 11.68 -2.74
CA ILE A 11 -7.13 11.14 -1.53
C ILE A 11 -6.25 10.06 -0.91
N VAL A 12 -5.81 9.08 -1.71
CA VAL A 12 -4.98 7.96 -1.23
C VAL A 12 -3.67 8.49 -0.63
N GLU A 13 -2.96 9.36 -1.35
CA GLU A 13 -1.68 9.91 -0.90
C GLU A 13 -1.82 10.75 0.37
N LYS A 14 -2.91 11.52 0.48
CA LYS A 14 -3.24 12.26 1.69
C LYS A 14 -3.50 11.32 2.87
N GLU A 15 -4.27 10.25 2.69
CA GLU A 15 -4.54 9.31 3.78
C GLU A 15 -3.30 8.51 4.19
N ILE A 16 -2.42 8.15 3.25
CA ILE A 16 -1.12 7.54 3.56
C ILE A 16 -0.28 8.49 4.41
N ARG A 17 -0.21 9.78 4.04
CA ARG A 17 0.52 10.79 4.82
C ARG A 17 -0.05 10.94 6.24
N ASN A 18 -1.36 11.05 6.36
CA ASN A 18 -2.03 11.13 7.67
C ASN A 18 -1.75 9.88 8.51
N PHE A 19 -1.80 8.71 7.88
CA PHE A 19 -1.56 7.43 8.53
C PHE A 19 -0.12 7.31 9.07
N ILE A 20 0.88 7.73 8.28
CA ILE A 20 2.29 7.80 8.72
C ILE A 20 2.44 8.78 9.90
N ASN A 21 1.83 9.96 9.81
CA ASN A 21 1.89 10.95 10.88
C ASN A 21 1.24 10.44 12.17
N ASP A 22 0.12 9.74 12.08
CA ASP A 22 -0.52 9.18 13.28
C ASP A 22 0.31 8.05 13.90
N PHE A 23 0.98 7.24 13.09
CA PHE A 23 1.94 6.25 13.59
C PHE A 23 3.15 6.90 14.26
N LYS A 24 3.61 8.04 13.76
CA LYS A 24 4.69 8.83 14.37
C LYS A 24 4.35 9.24 15.80
N GLU A 25 3.14 9.72 16.01
CA GLU A 25 2.69 10.23 17.31
C GLU A 25 2.28 9.10 18.27
N ILE A 26 1.69 8.02 17.76
CA ILE A 26 1.18 6.90 18.58
C ILE A 26 1.55 5.54 17.95
N PRO A 27 2.85 5.16 17.94
CA PRO A 27 3.35 3.97 17.22
C PRO A 27 2.84 2.63 17.77
N PHE A 28 2.26 2.65 18.97
CA PHE A 28 1.67 1.47 19.63
C PHE A 28 0.14 1.53 19.71
N LYS A 29 -0.51 2.43 18.94
CA LYS A 29 -1.98 2.51 18.85
C LYS A 29 -2.60 1.15 18.50
N HIS A 30 -1.92 0.39 17.64
CA HIS A 30 -2.34 -0.93 17.19
C HIS A 30 -1.31 -2.00 17.56
N ARG A 31 -1.79 -3.14 18.07
CA ARG A 31 -0.93 -4.27 18.48
C ARG A 31 -0.40 -5.10 17.30
N VAL A 32 -1.20 -5.22 16.24
CA VAL A 32 -0.94 -6.13 15.11
C VAL A 32 -1.17 -5.44 13.77
N GLU A 33 -0.46 -5.89 12.76
CA GLU A 33 -0.54 -5.40 11.38
C GLU A 33 -1.96 -5.41 10.81
N HIS A 34 -2.75 -6.46 11.06
CA HIS A 34 -4.13 -6.51 10.59
C HIS A 34 -5.00 -5.35 11.11
N SER A 35 -4.72 -4.82 12.31
CA SER A 35 -5.44 -3.65 12.82
C SER A 35 -5.05 -2.37 12.08
N LEU A 36 -3.78 -2.25 11.66
CA LEU A 36 -3.27 -1.16 10.83
C LEU A 36 -3.87 -1.21 9.42
N HIS A 37 -3.98 -2.40 8.84
CA HIS A 37 -4.69 -2.62 7.58
C HIS A 37 -6.16 -2.16 7.66
N CYS A 38 -6.88 -2.55 8.72
CA CYS A 38 -8.25 -2.12 8.94
C CYS A 38 -8.35 -0.61 9.13
N GLU A 39 -7.41 0.02 9.84
CA GLU A 39 -7.40 1.47 10.02
C GLU A 39 -7.22 2.19 8.68
N LEU A 40 -6.24 1.80 7.86
CA LEU A 40 -6.02 2.41 6.56
C LEU A 40 -7.23 2.22 5.63
N PHE A 41 -7.78 1.01 5.57
CA PHE A 41 -9.02 0.75 4.81
C PHE A 41 -10.15 1.66 5.25
N ASN A 42 -10.38 1.78 6.57
CA ASN A 42 -11.45 2.61 7.13
C ASN A 42 -11.25 4.10 6.87
N ARG A 43 -10.01 4.59 6.75
CA ARG A 43 -9.72 5.97 6.34
C ARG A 43 -10.11 6.20 4.88
N LEU A 44 -9.74 5.27 4.01
CA LEU A 44 -9.98 5.36 2.58
C LEU A 44 -11.48 5.30 2.25
N VAL A 45 -12.24 4.36 2.82
CA VAL A 45 -13.68 4.21 2.55
C VAL A 45 -14.56 5.33 3.10
N ARG A 46 -14.01 6.30 3.83
CA ARG A 46 -14.75 7.50 4.28
C ARG A 46 -14.87 8.57 3.20
N HIS A 47 -14.13 8.42 2.11
CA HIS A 47 -14.19 9.33 0.98
C HIS A 47 -15.19 8.78 -0.03
N ASP A 48 -16.15 9.61 -0.43
CA ASP A 48 -17.24 9.23 -1.32
C ASP A 48 -16.73 8.58 -2.60
N GLU A 49 -15.59 9.00 -3.14
CA GLU A 49 -14.95 8.45 -4.35
C GLU A 49 -14.52 6.99 -4.21
N LEU A 50 -14.21 6.55 -2.99
CA LEU A 50 -13.70 5.20 -2.70
C LEU A 50 -14.77 4.28 -2.11
N SER A 51 -15.91 4.81 -1.66
CA SER A 51 -17.04 4.06 -1.14
C SER A 51 -18.15 3.80 -2.16
N GLN A 52 -17.95 4.18 -3.43
CA GLN A 52 -18.95 4.00 -4.48
C GLN A 52 -19.13 2.52 -4.83
N TYR A 53 -20.33 2.21 -5.31
CA TYR A 53 -20.70 0.89 -5.80
C TYR A 53 -20.96 0.95 -7.29
N TYR A 54 -20.49 -0.06 -8.00
CA TYR A 54 -20.65 -0.22 -9.44
C TYR A 54 -21.12 -1.63 -9.77
N ASN A 55 -21.82 -1.76 -10.89
CA ASN A 55 -22.32 -3.05 -11.36
C ASN A 55 -21.30 -3.70 -12.28
N LEU A 56 -21.12 -5.00 -12.08
CA LEU A 56 -20.48 -5.90 -13.03
C LEU A 56 -21.44 -6.16 -14.20
N THR A 57 -20.90 -6.67 -15.31
CA THR A 57 -21.66 -7.02 -16.54
C THR A 57 -22.81 -8.01 -16.32
N ASP A 58 -22.74 -8.84 -15.27
CA ASP A 58 -23.79 -9.80 -14.91
C ASP A 58 -24.85 -9.25 -13.93
N GLY A 59 -24.76 -7.96 -13.60
CA GLY A 59 -25.68 -7.26 -12.68
C GLY A 59 -25.32 -7.40 -11.20
N SER A 60 -24.29 -8.17 -10.84
CA SER A 60 -23.75 -8.18 -9.48
C SER A 60 -23.11 -6.82 -9.14
N THR A 61 -23.14 -6.41 -7.88
CA THR A 61 -22.59 -5.11 -7.45
C THR A 61 -21.35 -5.30 -6.56
N THR A 62 -20.33 -4.46 -6.76
CA THR A 62 -19.15 -4.39 -5.90
C THR A 62 -18.77 -2.94 -5.60
N GLN A 63 -17.96 -2.72 -4.57
CA GLN A 63 -17.39 -1.40 -4.26
C GLN A 63 -16.07 -1.18 -5.02
N VAL A 64 -15.51 0.02 -4.90
CA VAL A 64 -14.27 0.42 -5.58
C VAL A 64 -12.99 -0.13 -4.93
N ILE A 65 -12.97 -0.25 -3.60
CA ILE A 65 -11.78 -0.60 -2.82
C ILE A 65 -11.90 -1.98 -2.16
N HIS A 66 -10.84 -2.77 -2.24
CA HIS A 66 -10.83 -4.16 -1.74
C HIS A 66 -9.56 -4.46 -0.95
N LYS A 67 -9.70 -5.33 0.05
CA LYS A 67 -8.58 -5.95 0.75
C LYS A 67 -8.27 -7.33 0.17
N GLU A 68 -7.03 -7.78 0.36
CA GLU A 68 -6.59 -9.15 0.02
C GLU A 68 -6.82 -9.49 -1.47
N TRP A 69 -6.49 -8.56 -2.36
CA TRP A 69 -6.70 -8.76 -3.78
C TRP A 69 -5.69 -9.77 -4.33
N PRO A 70 -6.10 -10.77 -5.11
CA PRO A 70 -5.15 -11.72 -5.68
C PRO A 70 -4.09 -11.01 -6.52
N ALA A 71 -2.81 -11.20 -6.18
CA ALA A 71 -1.72 -10.68 -6.97
C ALA A 71 -1.58 -11.42 -8.31
N SER A 72 -0.97 -10.77 -9.30
CA SER A 72 -0.48 -11.45 -10.50
C SER A 72 0.47 -12.60 -10.12
N LYS A 73 0.48 -13.66 -10.93
CA LYS A 73 1.50 -14.71 -10.74
C LYS A 73 2.86 -14.13 -11.06
N LEU A 74 3.79 -14.19 -10.10
CA LEU A 74 5.18 -13.75 -10.30
C LEU A 74 5.92 -14.67 -11.29
N LYS A 75 5.62 -15.99 -11.28
CA LYS A 75 6.14 -16.98 -12.23
C LYS A 75 5.05 -17.95 -12.68
N GLU A 76 5.16 -18.49 -13.90
CA GLU A 76 4.22 -19.51 -14.41
C GLU A 76 4.18 -20.77 -13.52
N SER A 77 5.32 -21.11 -12.90
CA SER A 77 5.47 -22.23 -11.97
C SER A 77 4.83 -22.01 -10.60
N ASP A 78 4.45 -20.77 -10.27
CA ASP A 78 3.90 -20.47 -8.95
C ASP A 78 2.47 -21.01 -8.84
N THR A 79 2.29 -21.92 -7.88
CA THR A 79 1.02 -22.59 -7.62
C THR A 79 0.08 -21.74 -6.77
N ARG A 80 0.60 -20.71 -6.09
CA ARG A 80 -0.18 -19.78 -5.27
C ARG A 80 0.13 -18.34 -5.67
N ARG A 81 -0.93 -17.55 -5.89
CA ARG A 81 -0.86 -16.09 -5.94
C ARG A 81 -0.76 -15.59 -4.49
N GLY A 82 0.16 -14.68 -4.21
CA GLY A 82 0.08 -13.87 -2.99
C GLY A 82 -1.12 -12.93 -3.07
N ASN A 83 -1.37 -12.17 -2.01
CA ASN A 83 -2.37 -11.10 -2.02
C ASN A 83 -1.68 -9.74 -1.96
N ILE A 84 -2.33 -8.76 -2.56
CA ILE A 84 -2.09 -7.33 -2.36
C ILE A 84 -3.01 -6.87 -1.24
N ASP A 85 -2.46 -6.18 -0.24
CA ASP A 85 -3.22 -5.82 0.96
C ASP A 85 -4.45 -4.98 0.65
N LEU A 86 -4.30 -3.99 -0.24
CA LEU A 86 -5.36 -3.09 -0.68
C LEU A 86 -5.26 -2.77 -2.17
N VAL A 87 -6.40 -2.76 -2.85
CA VAL A 87 -6.51 -2.27 -4.22
C VAL A 87 -7.68 -1.31 -4.39
N VAL A 88 -7.54 -0.40 -5.33
CA VAL A 88 -8.60 0.47 -5.84
C VAL A 88 -8.82 0.11 -7.30
N LEU A 89 -10.05 -0.23 -7.67
CA LEU A 89 -10.47 -0.48 -9.06
C LEU A 89 -11.03 0.80 -9.69
N THR A 90 -11.11 0.87 -11.02
CA THR A 90 -11.85 1.96 -11.68
C THR A 90 -13.29 1.54 -11.93
N GLN A 91 -14.19 2.52 -12.06
CA GLN A 91 -15.56 2.27 -12.54
C GLN A 91 -15.54 1.46 -13.83
N ASP A 92 -14.78 1.92 -14.83
CA ASP A 92 -14.66 1.24 -16.12
C ASP A 92 -14.20 -0.21 -16.00
N SER A 93 -13.22 -0.51 -15.12
CA SER A 93 -12.73 -1.88 -14.99
C SER A 93 -13.76 -2.80 -14.33
N ILE A 94 -14.54 -2.28 -13.38
CA ILE A 94 -15.68 -3.00 -12.78
C ILE A 94 -16.78 -3.22 -13.83
N GLU A 95 -17.24 -2.16 -14.50
CA GLU A 95 -18.39 -2.21 -15.42
C GLU A 95 -18.13 -3.08 -16.66
N ASN A 96 -16.86 -3.30 -17.02
CA ASN A 96 -16.46 -4.18 -18.12
C ASN A 96 -16.08 -5.61 -17.68
N SER A 97 -16.23 -5.95 -16.39
CA SER A 97 -15.88 -7.27 -15.83
C SER A 97 -17.12 -8.06 -15.40
N ASN A 98 -17.00 -9.37 -15.27
CA ASN A 98 -18.05 -10.24 -14.69
C ASN A 98 -17.64 -10.74 -13.29
N LEU A 99 -18.57 -11.41 -12.59
CA LEU A 99 -18.32 -11.94 -11.24
C LEU A 99 -17.18 -12.95 -11.18
N LYS A 100 -16.94 -13.72 -12.24
CA LYS A 100 -15.81 -14.67 -12.29
C LYS A 100 -14.48 -13.91 -12.31
N ASP A 101 -14.37 -12.85 -13.12
CA ASP A 101 -13.15 -12.04 -13.18
C ASP A 101 -12.88 -11.35 -11.84
N PHE A 102 -13.92 -10.78 -11.23
CA PHE A 102 -13.84 -10.20 -9.88
C PHE A 102 -13.35 -11.22 -8.83
N ARG A 103 -14.00 -12.39 -8.72
CA ARG A 103 -13.66 -13.40 -7.71
C ARG A 103 -12.27 -14.01 -7.86
N LEU A 104 -11.74 -14.02 -9.09
CA LEU A 104 -10.41 -14.56 -9.38
C LEU A 104 -9.31 -13.48 -9.31
N GLY A 105 -9.68 -12.21 -9.09
CA GLY A 105 -8.75 -11.09 -9.10
C GLY A 105 -8.18 -10.78 -10.50
N ASN A 106 -8.95 -11.03 -11.55
CA ASN A 106 -8.53 -10.80 -12.95
C ASN A 106 -8.91 -9.38 -13.44
N ILE A 107 -9.13 -8.45 -12.52
CA ILE A 107 -9.34 -7.03 -12.83
C ILE A 107 -8.07 -6.31 -12.40
N ASP A 108 -7.40 -5.65 -13.34
CA ASP A 108 -6.19 -4.91 -13.04
C ASP A 108 -6.52 -3.73 -12.10
N PRO A 109 -5.79 -3.61 -10.97
CA PRO A 109 -6.01 -2.51 -10.04
C PRO A 109 -5.55 -1.18 -10.62
N PHE A 110 -6.30 -0.11 -10.37
CA PHE A 110 -5.85 1.25 -10.65
C PHE A 110 -4.78 1.68 -9.65
N ILE A 111 -5.00 1.39 -8.36
CA ILE A 111 -4.02 1.58 -7.29
C ILE A 111 -3.80 0.26 -6.56
N ALA A 112 -2.56 -0.08 -6.26
CA ALA A 112 -2.18 -1.21 -5.41
C ALA A 112 -1.35 -0.71 -4.20
N ILE A 113 -1.64 -1.23 -3.01
CA ILE A 113 -0.96 -0.81 -1.77
C ILE A 113 -0.56 -2.03 -0.96
N GLU A 114 0.69 -2.06 -0.52
CA GLU A 114 1.21 -3.00 0.48
C GLU A 114 1.53 -2.25 1.77
N LEU A 115 1.18 -2.83 2.91
CA LEU A 115 1.35 -2.24 4.23
C LEU A 115 1.97 -3.24 5.19
N GLY A 116 3.17 -2.94 5.67
CA GLY A 116 3.90 -3.78 6.60
C GLY A 116 4.19 -3.15 7.94
N LEU A 117 4.16 -3.97 9.00
CA LEU A 117 4.65 -3.63 10.33
C LEU A 117 5.88 -4.49 10.67
N ASN A 118 7.00 -3.84 10.95
CA ASN A 118 8.25 -4.44 11.37
C ASN A 118 8.82 -5.45 10.36
N TYR A 119 8.72 -5.13 9.07
CA TYR A 119 9.18 -5.98 7.99
C TYR A 119 10.70 -6.02 7.93
N ASN A 120 11.23 -7.21 7.60
CA ASN A 120 12.61 -7.30 7.17
C ASN A 120 12.73 -6.88 5.70
N ILE A 121 13.97 -6.74 5.24
CA ILE A 121 14.26 -6.33 3.86
C ILE A 121 13.75 -7.32 2.81
N ASP A 122 13.71 -8.62 3.12
CA ASP A 122 13.26 -9.64 2.17
C ASP A 122 11.76 -9.55 1.92
N HIS A 123 10.97 -9.26 2.96
CA HIS A 123 9.54 -8.95 2.82
C HIS A 123 9.32 -7.73 1.94
N MET A 124 10.03 -6.62 2.20
CA MET A 124 9.94 -5.42 1.37
C MET A 124 10.26 -5.71 -0.11
N LYS A 125 11.32 -6.47 -0.38
CA LYS A 125 11.69 -6.85 -1.76
C LYS A 125 10.60 -7.66 -2.44
N ASN A 126 9.98 -8.60 -1.73
CA ASN A 126 8.87 -9.38 -2.27
C ASN A 126 7.66 -8.50 -2.58
N ASP A 127 7.34 -7.54 -1.73
CA ASP A 127 6.25 -6.59 -1.96
C ASP A 127 6.52 -5.65 -3.13
N ILE A 128 7.78 -5.18 -3.28
CA ILE A 128 8.22 -4.41 -4.45
C ILE A 128 7.98 -5.20 -5.74
N GLU A 129 8.44 -6.46 -5.80
CA GLU A 129 8.26 -7.29 -7.00
C GLU A 129 6.79 -7.61 -7.27
N LYS A 130 6.01 -7.90 -6.22
CA LYS A 130 4.55 -8.08 -6.32
C LYS A 130 3.88 -6.85 -6.94
N LEU A 131 4.17 -5.65 -6.45
CA LEU A 131 3.60 -4.41 -6.95
C LEU A 131 4.07 -4.03 -8.36
N LYS A 132 5.29 -4.38 -8.76
CA LYS A 132 5.76 -4.21 -10.15
C LYS A 132 4.95 -5.04 -11.14
N THR A 133 4.49 -6.22 -10.72
CA THR A 133 3.71 -7.14 -11.56
C THR A 133 2.19 -6.92 -11.48
N ALA A 134 1.72 -6.03 -10.61
CA ALA A 134 0.30 -5.77 -10.41
C ALA A 134 -0.36 -4.99 -11.57
N ASN A 135 0.42 -4.48 -12.52
CA ASN A 135 -0.05 -3.67 -13.66
C ASN A 135 -0.88 -2.44 -13.26
N SER A 136 -0.65 -1.89 -12.06
CA SER A 136 -1.35 -0.71 -11.56
C SER A 136 -0.75 0.59 -12.06
N GLU A 137 -1.61 1.60 -12.19
CA GLU A 137 -1.22 2.96 -12.57
C GLU A 137 -0.40 3.63 -11.45
N LYS A 138 -0.75 3.34 -10.18
CA LYS A 138 0.05 3.71 -9.00
C LYS A 138 0.17 2.56 -8.02
N SER A 139 1.34 2.44 -7.42
CA SER A 139 1.66 1.45 -6.40
C SER A 139 2.27 2.14 -5.20
N TYR A 140 1.90 1.69 -4.01
CA TYR A 140 2.38 2.24 -2.75
C TYR A 140 2.88 1.15 -1.81
N ILE A 141 4.05 1.35 -1.22
CA ILE A 141 4.51 0.60 -0.06
C ILE A 141 4.46 1.50 1.15
N ILE A 142 3.86 1.02 2.22
CA ILE A 142 3.83 1.68 3.51
C ILE A 142 4.55 0.76 4.50
N HIS A 143 5.77 1.13 4.88
CA HIS A 143 6.54 0.37 5.85
C HIS A 143 6.54 1.10 7.19
N LEU A 144 5.90 0.48 8.18
CA LEU A 144 5.87 0.93 9.56
C LEU A 144 6.81 0.07 10.40
N ASP A 145 7.55 0.67 11.31
CA ASP A 145 8.47 -0.04 12.17
C ASP A 145 8.46 0.59 13.57
N ASN A 146 8.33 -0.24 14.59
CA ASN A 146 8.37 0.16 15.99
C ASN A 146 9.29 -0.73 16.84
N LYS A 147 10.19 -1.47 16.18
CA LYS A 147 11.23 -2.25 16.85
C LYS A 147 12.53 -1.46 16.96
N ASP A 148 13.33 -1.86 17.94
CA ASP A 148 14.73 -1.48 18.00
C ASP A 148 15.52 -2.39 17.04
N HIS A 149 16.18 -1.81 16.04
CA HIS A 149 17.09 -2.55 15.16
C HIS A 149 18.55 -2.15 15.39
N GLN A 150 19.46 -2.99 14.90
CA GLN A 150 20.87 -2.60 14.77
C GLN A 150 21.01 -1.60 13.61
N ASN A 151 21.97 -0.67 13.71
CA ASN A 151 22.21 0.36 12.68
C ASN A 151 22.35 -0.22 11.26
N GLU A 152 23.04 -1.35 11.11
CA GLU A 152 23.22 -2.01 9.81
C GLU A 152 21.88 -2.43 9.17
N THR A 153 20.87 -2.78 9.98
CA THR A 153 19.54 -3.12 9.49
C THR A 153 18.82 -1.88 8.95
N TYR A 154 18.89 -0.75 9.66
CA TYR A 154 18.35 0.53 9.17
C TYR A 154 19.00 0.95 7.86
N GLU A 155 20.33 0.89 7.77
CA GLU A 155 21.06 1.24 6.55
C GLU A 155 20.61 0.41 5.34
N LYS A 156 20.46 -0.91 5.51
CA LYS A 156 19.98 -1.80 4.43
C LYS A 156 18.56 -1.46 4.00
N ILE A 157 17.66 -1.19 4.96
CA ILE A 157 16.28 -0.79 4.67
C ILE A 157 16.26 0.53 3.90
N HIS A 158 16.99 1.55 4.38
CA HIS A 158 17.03 2.86 3.74
C HIS A 158 17.60 2.79 2.31
N GLN A 159 18.68 2.02 2.11
CA GLN A 159 19.25 1.80 0.79
C GLN A 159 18.24 1.16 -0.18
N GLU A 160 17.48 0.16 0.28
CA GLU A 160 16.45 -0.48 -0.55
C GLU A 160 15.32 0.50 -0.87
N ILE A 161 14.87 1.31 0.10
CA ILE A 161 13.85 2.35 -0.12
C ILE A 161 14.34 3.36 -1.18
N GLU A 162 15.53 3.93 -0.99
CA GLU A 162 16.07 4.97 -1.88
C GLU A 162 16.28 4.44 -3.30
N LYS A 163 16.77 3.21 -3.44
CA LYS A 163 16.93 2.53 -4.73
C LYS A 163 15.61 2.40 -5.50
N ASN A 164 14.50 2.16 -4.80
CA ASN A 164 13.21 1.92 -5.43
C ASN A 164 12.30 3.16 -5.47
N THR A 165 12.73 4.30 -4.92
CA THR A 165 11.98 5.58 -4.94
C THR A 165 11.97 6.23 -6.33
N GLN A 166 12.78 5.74 -7.28
CA GLN A 166 12.86 6.26 -8.65
C GLN A 166 12.09 5.42 -9.69
N ILE A 167 11.20 4.53 -9.25
CA ILE A 167 10.42 3.68 -10.15
C ILE A 167 9.09 4.39 -10.47
N ASP A 168 8.82 4.64 -11.76
CA ASP A 168 7.80 5.59 -12.23
C ASP A 168 6.39 5.44 -11.60
N ASN A 169 5.97 4.21 -11.29
CA ASN A 169 4.64 3.94 -10.70
C ASN A 169 4.69 3.50 -9.23
N LEU A 170 5.85 3.32 -8.60
CA LEU A 170 5.98 2.85 -7.22
C LEU A 170 6.45 3.96 -6.28
N ASN A 171 5.69 4.19 -5.21
CA ASN A 171 6.01 5.17 -4.19
C ASN A 171 6.13 4.48 -2.82
N ILE A 172 7.11 4.89 -2.03
CA ILE A 172 7.39 4.27 -0.74
C ILE A 172 7.26 5.31 0.36
N ALA A 173 6.36 5.07 1.31
CA ALA A 173 6.27 5.75 2.58
C ALA A 173 6.88 4.87 3.68
N TYR A 174 7.68 5.47 4.55
CA TYR A 174 8.40 4.75 5.60
C TYR A 174 8.38 5.53 6.90
N ILE A 175 8.26 4.82 8.02
CA ILE A 175 8.52 5.37 9.34
C ILE A 175 9.02 4.28 10.29
N SER A 176 10.06 4.60 11.05
CA SER A 176 10.54 3.82 12.18
C SER A 176 10.57 4.66 13.45
N VAL A 177 9.82 4.23 14.46
CA VAL A 177 9.75 4.82 15.79
C VAL A 177 10.24 3.79 16.81
N PRO A 178 11.54 3.79 17.16
CA PRO A 178 12.11 2.76 18.04
C PRO A 178 11.49 2.82 19.44
N TYR A 179 11.45 1.67 20.12
CA TYR A 179 10.90 1.57 21.48
C TYR A 179 11.84 2.19 22.53
N LYS A 180 13.17 2.11 22.32
CA LYS A 180 14.18 2.62 23.26
C LYS A 180 15.05 3.74 22.69
N GLY A 181 14.95 4.03 21.40
CA GLY A 181 15.72 5.08 20.74
C GLY A 181 15.04 6.44 20.80
N ASN A 182 15.84 7.50 20.64
CA ASN A 182 15.34 8.87 20.49
C ASN A 182 15.33 9.34 19.03
N ILE A 183 15.75 8.52 18.07
CA ILE A 183 15.76 8.89 16.65
C ILE A 183 14.57 8.26 15.95
N VAL A 184 13.73 9.08 15.32
CA VAL A 184 12.66 8.65 14.41
C VAL A 184 13.15 8.82 12.99
N TYR A 185 13.13 7.73 12.22
CA TYR A 185 13.38 7.76 10.78
C TYR A 185 12.06 7.82 10.03
N PHE A 186 11.97 8.62 8.98
CA PHE A 186 10.74 8.75 8.21
C PHE A 186 10.99 9.19 6.77
N LYS A 187 10.08 8.83 5.88
CA LYS A 187 10.03 9.24 4.48
C LYS A 187 8.57 9.35 4.06
N HIS A 188 8.14 10.53 3.66
CA HIS A 188 6.85 10.72 3.00
C HIS A 188 6.94 10.40 1.51
N LEU A 189 5.80 10.36 0.82
CA LEU A 189 5.74 9.94 -0.58
C LEU A 189 6.55 10.85 -1.51
N GLU A 190 6.59 12.15 -1.23
CA GLU A 190 7.35 13.17 -1.97
C GLU A 190 8.84 13.23 -1.62
N ASP A 191 9.24 12.61 -0.52
CA ASP A 191 10.64 12.59 -0.12
C ASP A 191 11.43 11.65 -1.03
N ILE A 192 12.63 12.06 -1.44
CA ILE A 192 13.52 11.23 -2.26
C ILE A 192 14.47 10.36 -1.42
N LYS A 193 14.54 10.60 -0.12
CA LYS A 193 15.45 9.93 0.82
C LYS A 193 14.83 9.79 2.20
N VAL A 194 15.36 8.90 3.03
CA VAL A 194 14.92 8.77 4.42
C VAL A 194 15.48 9.93 5.25
N ASN A 195 14.59 10.63 5.94
CA ASN A 195 14.89 11.70 6.89
C ASN A 195 14.91 11.15 8.32
N PHE A 196 15.45 11.93 9.26
CA PHE A 196 15.42 11.58 10.67
C PHE A 196 15.15 12.80 11.57
N LYS A 197 14.65 12.55 12.77
CA LYS A 197 14.44 13.54 13.82
C LYS A 197 14.80 12.94 15.18
N GLU A 198 15.50 13.71 16.01
CA GLU A 198 15.72 13.38 17.42
C GLU A 198 14.53 13.87 18.27
N LEU A 199 14.04 13.01 19.18
CA LEU A 199 12.93 13.25 20.12
C LEU A 199 13.41 13.91 21.41
#